data_AF-I1CED1-F1
#
_entry.id   AF-I1CED1-F1
#
_cell.length_a   1.000
_cell.length_b   1.000
_cell.length_c   1.000
_cell.angle_alpha   90.00
_cell.angle_beta   90.00
_cell.angle_gamma   90.00
#
_symmetry.space_group_name_H-M   'P 1'
#
loop_
_entity.id
_entity.type
_entity.pdbx_description
1 polymer ?
#
loop_
_entity_poly.entity_id
_entity_poly.type
_entity_poly.pdbx_seq_one_letter_code
_entity_poly.pdbx_strand_id
1 'polypeptide(L)'
;MSLDLAINYVDADVEFLNPHWTDHALLTLVFKPDLPTPSGPGLWRANPTYVTHRNFRNKLAQMLTKLYDQEIHLSCSSPQILWDMVKLRVKQFIRGYGRKHVDWRKQQLAALQRKRQRLLQSSLPTSFLTTHLPRVEQQIQVLQEETTKIAILKAERTWREHGETDAGYLKKSATARQAQRSIPMLWNPRTGNHCSNREQLLDVVHDFYANLFSTEPICSNSLDRMMSHIPSDCRLDEADTDFLTLPFDLQEISAHSSRAPKSSSPGPDGLSYVFLNLIFHHKKYSDLVLNVYNDCDI
;
A
#
# COMPACT_ATOMS: atom_id res chain seq x y z
N MET A 1 25.11 28.98 -10.88
CA MET A 1 24.21 29.93 -10.20
C MET A 1 23.50 29.18 -9.09
N SER A 2 23.74 29.57 -7.84
CA SER A 2 23.04 29.03 -6.67
C SER A 2 21.56 29.39 -6.81
N LEU A 3 20.68 28.40 -6.99
CA LEU A 3 19.26 28.59 -6.71
C LEU A 3 19.15 28.59 -5.19
N ASP A 4 19.14 29.78 -4.59
CA ASP A 4 18.89 29.91 -3.17
C ASP A 4 17.50 29.34 -2.88
N LEU A 5 17.47 28.19 -2.21
CA LEU A 5 16.24 27.57 -1.74
C LEU A 5 15.60 28.53 -0.73
N ALA A 6 14.54 29.21 -1.12
CA ALA A 6 13.70 29.93 -0.17
C ALA A 6 12.97 28.90 0.71
N ILE A 7 13.20 28.99 2.02
CA ILE A 7 12.54 28.15 3.02
C ILE A 7 11.60 29.06 3.82
N ASN A 8 10.29 28.85 3.65
CA ASN A 8 9.28 29.65 4.34
C ASN A 8 8.75 28.90 5.58
N TYR A 9 8.70 29.59 6.71
CA TYR A 9 7.99 29.10 7.90
C TYR A 9 6.47 29.08 7.63
N VAL A 10 5.81 28.01 8.06
CA VAL A 10 4.37 27.79 7.82
C VAL A 10 3.60 27.78 9.13
N ASP A 11 4.03 26.97 10.10
CA ASP A 11 3.26 26.73 11.32
C ASP A 11 4.13 26.13 12.44
N ALA A 12 3.66 26.25 13.68
CA ALA A 12 4.26 25.63 14.86
C ALA A 12 3.17 25.09 15.80
N ASP A 13 3.37 23.88 16.31
CA ASP A 13 2.43 23.23 17.22
C ASP A 13 3.14 22.50 18.36
N VAL A 14 2.48 22.45 19.52
CA VAL A 14 2.97 21.72 20.70
C VAL A 14 1.96 20.65 21.08
N GLU A 15 2.35 19.39 20.93
CA GLU A 15 1.49 18.24 21.20
C GLU A 15 1.95 17.46 22.45
N PHE A 16 1.00 17.05 23.29
CA PHE A 16 1.25 16.01 24.28
C PHE A 16 1.44 14.67 23.58
N LEU A 17 2.55 13.98 23.85
CA LEU A 17 2.81 12.64 23.34
C LEU A 17 2.45 11.57 24.36
N ASN A 18 2.28 10.34 23.87
CA ASN A 18 2.13 9.16 24.73
C ASN A 18 3.27 9.10 25.77
N PRO A 19 2.95 9.12 27.07
CA PRO A 19 3.94 9.21 28.15
C PRO A 19 4.82 7.95 28.24
N HIS A 20 4.42 6.83 27.64
CA HIS A 20 5.26 5.63 27.54
C HIS A 20 6.42 5.80 26.54
N TRP A 21 6.39 6.84 25.70
CA TRP A 21 7.43 7.11 24.70
C TRP A 21 8.39 8.21 25.14
N THR A 22 7.88 9.24 25.80
CA THR A 22 8.66 10.38 26.28
C THR A 22 7.87 11.12 27.36
N ASP A 23 8.59 11.72 28.29
CA ASP A 23 8.12 12.68 29.29
C ASP A 23 8.01 14.12 28.76
N HIS A 24 8.48 14.38 27.54
CA HIS A 24 8.45 15.69 26.90
C HIS A 24 7.26 15.86 25.94
N ALA A 25 6.85 17.12 25.74
CA ALA A 25 5.93 17.50 24.67
C ALA A 25 6.69 17.61 23.33
N LEU A 26 6.00 17.35 22.22
CA LEU A 26 6.55 17.50 20.88
C LEU A 26 6.31 18.92 20.38
N LEU A 27 7.39 19.67 20.11
CA LEU A 27 7.33 20.90 19.33
C LEU A 27 7.54 20.57 17.84
N THR A 28 6.51 20.80 17.01
CA THR A 28 6.58 20.63 15.57
C THR A 28 6.72 21.99 14.90
N LEU A 29 7.70 22.14 14.01
CA LEU A 29 7.87 23.32 13.15
C LEU A 29 7.72 22.89 11.69
N VAL A 30 6.84 23.57 10.95
CA VAL A 30 6.57 23.26 9.53
C VAL A 30 7.24 24.30 8.64
N PHE A 31 8.11 23.83 7.75
CA PHE A 31 8.77 24.65 6.74
C PHE A 31 8.39 24.16 5.34
N LYS A 32 8.19 25.10 4.40
CA LYS A 32 7.92 24.81 3.00
C LYS A 32 9.09 25.31 2.14
N PRO A 33 9.92 24.40 1.61
CA PRO A 33 10.94 24.75 0.64
C PRO A 33 10.32 24.93 -0.76
N ASP A 34 10.77 25.94 -1.49
CA ASP A 34 10.45 26.09 -2.91
C ASP A 34 11.34 25.16 -3.74
N LEU A 35 10.83 23.96 -4.00
CA LEU A 35 11.51 22.95 -4.81
C LEU A 35 11.20 23.16 -6.30
N PRO A 36 12.22 23.28 -7.18
CA PRO A 36 12.02 23.54 -8.60
C PRO A 36 11.34 22.39 -9.36
N THR A 37 11.33 21.18 -8.81
CA THR A 37 10.57 20.04 -9.35
C THR A 37 9.83 19.31 -8.22
N PRO A 38 8.49 19.29 -8.22
CA PRO A 38 7.74 18.46 -7.28
C PRO A 38 7.92 16.99 -7.66
N SER A 39 8.43 16.18 -6.73
CA SER A 39 8.26 14.73 -6.84
C SER A 39 6.77 14.41 -6.74
N GLY A 40 6.24 13.65 -7.71
CA GLY A 40 4.84 13.23 -7.70
C GLY A 40 4.48 12.42 -6.43
N PRO A 41 3.20 12.18 -6.17
CA PRO A 41 2.70 11.57 -4.93
C PRO A 41 3.15 10.11 -4.68
N GLY A 42 3.94 9.53 -5.60
CA GLY A 42 4.37 8.14 -5.57
C GLY A 42 3.24 7.15 -5.87
N LEU A 43 3.55 5.86 -5.75
CA LEU A 43 2.56 4.80 -5.88
C LEU A 43 1.62 4.82 -4.68
N TRP A 44 0.32 4.78 -4.96
CA TRP A 44 -0.68 4.66 -3.92
C TRP A 44 -0.72 3.24 -3.35
N ARG A 45 -0.78 3.12 -2.02
CA ARG A 45 -0.93 1.85 -1.31
C ARG A 45 -2.06 1.97 -0.28
N ALA A 46 -2.94 0.98 -0.25
CA ALA A 46 -4.01 0.89 0.73
C ALA A 46 -3.44 0.66 2.14
N ASN A 47 -3.98 1.36 3.15
CA ASN A 47 -3.57 1.15 4.54
C ASN A 47 -4.24 -0.11 5.10
N PRO A 48 -3.51 -1.21 5.36
CA PRO A 48 -4.08 -2.48 5.80
C PRO A 48 -4.80 -2.38 7.15
N THR A 49 -4.46 -1.38 7.97
CA THR A 49 -5.11 -1.12 9.26
C THR A 49 -6.63 -0.95 9.13
N TYR A 50 -7.12 -0.41 8.00
CA TYR A 50 -8.55 -0.17 7.80
C TYR A 50 -9.37 -1.46 7.81
N VAL A 51 -8.79 -2.61 7.45
CA VAL A 51 -9.48 -3.91 7.50
C VAL A 51 -9.89 -4.27 8.93
N THR A 52 -9.18 -3.77 9.96
CA THR A 52 -9.54 -4.00 11.36
C THR A 52 -10.81 -3.24 11.76
N HIS A 53 -11.10 -2.10 11.11
CA HIS A 53 -12.23 -1.25 11.46
C HIS A 53 -13.56 -1.92 11.06
N ARG A 54 -14.44 -2.17 12.04
CA ARG A 54 -15.76 -2.78 11.78
C ARG A 54 -16.60 -1.96 10.81
N ASN A 55 -16.59 -0.63 10.94
CA ASN A 55 -17.32 0.29 10.06
C ASN A 55 -16.81 0.21 8.61
N PHE A 56 -15.49 0.10 8.42
CA PHE A 56 -14.89 -0.08 7.09
C PHE A 56 -15.39 -1.37 6.44
N ARG A 57 -15.28 -2.52 7.14
CA ARG A 57 -15.71 -3.83 6.65
C ARG A 57 -17.18 -3.83 6.24
N ASN A 58 -18.06 -3.29 7.09
CA ASN A 58 -19.49 -3.22 6.80
C ASN A 58 -19.79 -2.37 5.56
N LYS A 59 -19.17 -1.18 5.44
CA LYS A 59 -19.37 -0.31 4.27
C LYS A 59 -18.78 -0.89 2.99
N LEU A 60 -17.64 -1.58 3.09
CA LEU A 60 -17.03 -2.25 1.94
C LEU A 60 -17.95 -3.37 1.44
N ALA A 61 -18.46 -4.22 2.34
CA ALA A 61 -19.38 -5.29 1.98
C ALA A 61 -20.66 -4.77 1.32
N GLN A 62 -21.26 -3.69 1.85
CA GLN A 62 -22.41 -3.03 1.22
C GLN A 62 -22.09 -2.48 -0.16
N MET A 63 -20.92 -1.83 -0.32
CA MET A 63 -20.47 -1.31 -1.61
C MET A 63 -20.26 -2.43 -2.63
N LEU A 64 -19.62 -3.52 -2.23
CA LEU A 64 -19.40 -4.71 -3.06
C LEU A 64 -20.72 -5.36 -3.46
N THR A 65 -21.66 -5.55 -2.53
CA THR A 65 -22.99 -6.08 -2.85
C THR A 65 -23.69 -5.22 -3.91
N LYS A 66 -23.68 -3.90 -3.72
CA LYS A 66 -24.30 -2.96 -4.66
C LYS A 66 -23.60 -2.99 -6.03
N LEU A 67 -22.26 -2.98 -6.05
CA LEU A 67 -21.48 -3.04 -7.28
C LEU A 67 -21.79 -4.32 -8.06
N TYR A 68 -21.89 -5.45 -7.36
CA TYR A 68 -22.21 -6.72 -7.98
C TYR A 68 -23.57 -6.70 -8.67
N ASP A 69 -24.60 -6.24 -7.95
CA ASP A 69 -25.98 -6.22 -8.44
C ASP A 69 -26.18 -5.25 -9.61
N GLN A 70 -25.38 -4.18 -9.68
CA GLN A 70 -25.52 -3.13 -10.69
C GLN A 70 -24.65 -3.34 -11.94
N GLU A 71 -23.43 -3.88 -11.76
CA GLU A 71 -22.41 -3.84 -12.82
C GLU A 71 -21.79 -5.21 -13.12
N ILE A 72 -21.94 -6.22 -12.25
CA ILE A 72 -21.26 -7.53 -12.42
C ILE A 72 -22.22 -8.62 -12.90
N HIS A 73 -23.33 -8.83 -12.19
CA HIS A 73 -24.19 -10.01 -12.39
C HIS A 73 -24.78 -10.15 -13.81
N LEU A 74 -25.03 -9.04 -14.51
CA LEU A 74 -25.58 -9.02 -15.87
C LEU A 74 -24.55 -8.66 -16.95
N SER A 75 -23.28 -8.57 -16.60
CA SER A 75 -22.27 -8.14 -17.56
C SER A 75 -21.85 -9.27 -18.49
N CYS A 76 -21.64 -8.94 -19.77
CA CYS A 76 -21.08 -9.85 -20.77
C CYS A 76 -19.56 -9.68 -20.96
N SER A 77 -18.90 -8.89 -20.11
CA SER A 77 -17.44 -8.69 -20.16
C SER A 77 -16.71 -9.93 -19.63
N SER A 78 -15.45 -10.12 -20.05
CA SER A 78 -14.64 -11.22 -19.55
C SER A 78 -14.39 -11.10 -18.04
N PRO A 79 -14.20 -12.23 -17.33
CA PRO A 79 -13.91 -12.24 -15.89
C PRO A 79 -12.73 -11.34 -15.50
N GLN A 80 -11.66 -11.32 -16.31
CA GLN A 80 -10.49 -10.44 -16.09
C GLN A 80 -10.85 -8.95 -16.08
N ILE A 81 -11.65 -8.50 -17.06
CA ILE A 81 -12.09 -7.09 -17.15
C ILE A 81 -12.96 -6.72 -15.94
N LEU A 82 -13.89 -7.61 -15.57
CA LEU A 82 -14.75 -7.41 -14.41
C LEU A 82 -13.93 -7.34 -13.12
N TRP A 83 -12.90 -8.18 -12.99
CA TRP A 83 -12.01 -8.17 -11.84
C TRP A 83 -11.19 -6.88 -11.72
N ASP A 84 -10.64 -6.39 -12.83
CA ASP A 84 -9.94 -5.10 -12.86
C ASP A 84 -10.85 -3.94 -12.47
N MET A 85 -12.10 -3.96 -12.93
CA MET A 85 -13.11 -2.99 -12.51
C MET A 85 -13.39 -3.08 -11.01
N VAL A 86 -13.55 -4.28 -10.45
CA VAL A 86 -13.76 -4.49 -9.01
C VAL A 86 -12.59 -3.92 -8.20
N LYS A 87 -11.35 -4.26 -8.57
CA LYS A 87 -10.14 -3.72 -7.94
C LYS A 87 -10.11 -2.19 -8.00
N LEU A 88 -10.48 -1.60 -9.14
CA LEU A 88 -10.54 -0.15 -9.30
C LEU A 88 -11.58 0.50 -8.38
N ARG A 89 -12.79 -0.05 -8.30
CA ARG A 89 -13.87 0.46 -7.44
C ARG A 89 -13.52 0.33 -5.96
N VAL A 90 -12.92 -0.79 -5.56
CA VAL A 90 -12.41 -1.00 -4.20
C VAL A 90 -11.31 0.02 -3.86
N LYS A 91 -10.36 0.25 -4.78
CA LYS A 91 -9.34 1.29 -4.62
C LYS A 91 -9.94 2.68 -4.42
N GLN A 92 -10.92 3.08 -5.22
CA GLN A 92 -11.62 4.35 -5.08
C GLN A 92 -12.33 4.48 -3.73
N PHE A 93 -13.03 3.43 -3.30
CA PHE A 93 -13.67 3.35 -2.00
C PHE A 93 -12.67 3.53 -0.85
N ILE A 94 -11.56 2.79 -0.86
CA ILE A 94 -10.51 2.87 0.17
C ILE A 94 -9.91 4.27 0.23
N ARG A 95 -9.66 4.91 -0.92
CA ARG A 95 -9.17 6.31 -0.97
C ARG A 95 -10.16 7.26 -0.31
N GLY A 96 -11.45 7.10 -0.61
CA GLY A 96 -12.52 7.90 -0.01
C GLY A 96 -12.62 7.72 1.50
N TYR A 97 -12.59 6.47 1.97
CA TYR A 97 -12.57 6.15 3.39
C TYR A 97 -11.33 6.71 4.09
N GLY A 98 -10.15 6.50 3.49
CA GLY A 98 -8.87 6.91 4.05
C GLY A 98 -8.76 8.42 4.24
N ARG A 99 -9.23 9.23 3.28
CA ARG A 99 -9.30 10.70 3.44
C ARG A 99 -10.14 11.08 4.65
N LYS A 100 -11.38 10.58 4.70
CA LYS A 100 -12.32 10.85 5.81
C LYS A 100 -11.76 10.41 7.17
N HIS A 101 -11.13 9.24 7.24
CA HIS A 101 -10.56 8.72 8.47
C HIS A 101 -9.35 9.53 8.96
N VAL A 102 -8.47 9.95 8.04
CA VAL A 102 -7.33 10.81 8.36
C VAL A 102 -7.81 12.17 8.86
N ASP A 103 -8.78 12.78 8.18
CA ASP A 103 -9.33 14.08 8.58
C ASP A 103 -10.03 14.00 9.95
N TRP A 104 -10.86 12.96 10.15
CA TRP A 104 -11.49 12.69 11.44
C TRP A 104 -10.43 12.54 12.54
N ARG A 105 -9.40 11.71 12.33
CA ARG A 105 -8.37 11.46 13.34
C ARG A 105 -7.62 12.74 13.71
N LYS A 106 -7.24 13.57 12.72
CA LYS A 106 -6.61 14.88 12.96
C LYS A 106 -7.49 15.79 13.81
N GLN A 107 -8.77 15.91 13.45
CA GLN A 107 -9.72 16.74 14.19
C GLN A 107 -9.94 16.23 15.62
N GLN A 108 -10.07 14.91 15.79
CA GLN A 108 -10.23 14.30 17.11
C GLN A 108 -8.99 14.49 17.99
N LEU A 109 -7.79 14.29 17.44
CA LEU A 109 -6.55 14.51 18.17
C LEU A 109 -6.44 15.97 18.62
N ALA A 110 -6.67 16.93 17.72
CA ALA A 110 -6.65 18.36 18.05
C ALA A 110 -7.73 18.74 19.08
N ALA A 111 -8.92 18.12 19.04
CA ALA A 111 -9.96 18.34 20.04
C ALA A 111 -9.57 17.77 21.41
N LEU A 112 -8.97 16.58 21.46
CA LEU A 112 -8.50 15.95 22.68
C LEU A 112 -7.31 16.68 23.31
N GLN A 113 -6.35 17.14 22.49
CA GLN A 113 -5.23 17.98 22.94
C GLN A 113 -5.74 19.27 23.60
N ARG A 114 -6.67 19.98 22.94
CA ARG A 114 -7.31 21.18 23.52
C ARG A 114 -8.09 20.86 24.79
N LYS A 115 -8.79 19.73 24.84
CA LYS A 115 -9.53 19.28 26.04
C LYS A 115 -8.57 19.02 27.21
N ARG A 116 -7.44 18.35 26.94
CA ARG A 116 -6.38 18.10 27.91
C ARG A 116 -5.82 19.42 28.46
N GLN A 117 -5.47 20.35 27.57
CA GLN A 117 -4.97 21.66 27.96
C GLN A 117 -5.96 22.43 28.83
N ARG A 118 -7.26 22.42 28.46
CA ARG A 118 -8.31 23.06 29.27
C ARG A 118 -8.40 22.46 30.66
N LEU A 119 -8.37 21.13 30.79
CA LEU A 119 -8.39 20.46 32.10
C LEU A 119 -7.21 20.90 32.97
N LEU A 120 -6.01 21.02 32.41
CA LEU A 120 -4.80 21.44 33.12
C LEU A 120 -4.80 22.93 33.49
N GLN A 121 -5.43 23.78 32.68
CA GLN A 121 -5.50 25.23 32.90
C GLN A 121 -6.67 25.64 33.81
N SER A 122 -7.72 24.83 33.86
CA SER A 122 -8.88 25.09 34.72
C SER A 122 -8.57 24.80 36.18
N SER A 123 -9.00 25.68 37.09
CA SER A 123 -8.93 25.48 38.54
C SER A 123 -9.98 24.44 39.00
N LEU A 124 -9.79 23.18 38.57
CA LEU A 124 -10.65 22.06 38.91
C LEU A 124 -10.12 21.32 40.14
N PRO A 125 -11.00 20.71 40.95
CA PRO A 125 -10.58 19.87 42.07
C PRO A 125 -9.67 18.74 41.60
N THR A 126 -8.65 18.41 42.40
CA THR A 126 -7.68 17.35 42.09
C THR A 126 -8.36 16.02 41.78
N SER A 127 -9.39 15.65 42.55
CA SER A 127 -10.16 14.41 42.33
C SER A 127 -10.80 14.32 40.93
N PHE A 128 -11.24 15.46 40.39
CA PHE A 128 -11.78 15.54 39.04
C PHE A 128 -10.68 15.32 38.00
N LEU A 129 -9.53 15.96 38.17
CA LEU A 129 -8.37 15.80 37.28
C LEU A 129 -7.88 14.36 37.27
N THR A 130 -7.71 13.73 38.44
CA THR A 130 -7.27 12.33 38.56
C THR A 130 -8.22 11.35 37.86
N THR A 131 -9.50 11.68 37.74
CA THR A 131 -10.50 10.83 37.08
C THR A 131 -10.57 11.07 35.57
N HIS A 132 -10.52 12.32 35.13
CA HIS A 132 -10.81 12.69 33.73
C HIS A 132 -9.58 12.85 32.86
N LEU A 133 -8.46 13.33 33.40
CA LEU A 133 -7.23 13.54 32.63
C LEU A 133 -6.68 12.24 32.04
N PRO A 134 -6.54 11.12 32.81
CA PRO A 134 -6.01 9.87 32.26
C PRO A 134 -6.89 9.31 31.13
N ARG A 135 -8.21 9.52 31.18
CA ARG A 135 -9.13 9.08 30.11
C ARG A 135 -8.87 9.84 28.81
N VAL A 136 -8.66 11.16 28.87
CA VAL A 136 -8.35 11.98 27.69
C VAL A 136 -6.97 11.61 27.15
N GLU A 137 -5.98 11.44 28.02
CA GLU A 137 -4.62 11.03 27.63
C GLU A 137 -4.59 9.64 26.99
N GLN A 138 -5.35 8.68 27.52
CA GLN A 138 -5.51 7.36 26.90
C GLN A 138 -6.13 7.45 25.50
N GLN A 139 -7.13 8.32 25.29
CA GLN A 139 -7.71 8.54 23.97
C GLN A 139 -6.70 9.14 22.98
N ILE A 140 -5.88 10.10 23.44
CA ILE A 140 -4.77 10.66 22.64
C ILE A 140 -3.78 9.57 22.26
N GLN A 141 -3.36 8.75 23.24
CA GLN A 141 -2.44 7.64 23.03
C GLN A 141 -2.93 6.67 21.95
N VAL A 142 -4.20 6.25 22.00
CA VAL A 142 -4.76 5.31 21.01
C VAL A 142 -4.67 5.88 19.57
N LEU A 143 -4.96 7.17 19.38
CA LEU A 143 -4.89 7.81 18.05
C LEU A 143 -3.44 8.02 17.59
N GLN A 144 -2.52 8.33 18.52
CA GLN A 144 -1.10 8.45 18.23
C GLN A 144 -0.49 7.09 17.87
N GLU A 145 -0.84 6.02 18.58
CA GLU A 145 -0.39 4.66 18.26
C GLU A 145 -0.76 4.22 16.84
N GLU A 146 -2.00 4.52 16.40
CA GLU A 146 -2.42 4.24 15.02
C GLU A 146 -1.57 5.03 14.01
N THR A 147 -1.32 6.32 14.27
CA THR A 147 -0.49 7.17 13.40
C THR A 147 0.94 6.65 13.31
N THR A 148 1.51 6.25 14.44
CA THR A 148 2.85 5.70 14.54
C THR A 148 2.96 4.36 13.81
N LYS A 149 1.98 3.45 13.96
CA LYS A 149 1.92 2.19 13.19
C LYS A 149 1.92 2.45 11.68
N ILE A 150 1.15 3.44 11.23
CA ILE A 150 1.12 3.84 9.81
C ILE A 150 2.45 4.43 9.36
N ALA A 151 3.11 5.26 10.19
CA ALA A 151 4.41 5.84 9.88
C ALA A 151 5.49 4.75 9.76
N ILE A 152 5.50 3.77 10.67
CA ILE A 152 6.39 2.60 10.62
C ILE A 152 6.16 1.80 9.34
N LEU A 153 4.90 1.50 9.00
CA LEU A 153 4.54 0.81 7.77
C LEU A 153 5.04 1.56 6.53
N LYS A 154 4.88 2.89 6.48
CA LYS A 154 5.36 3.72 5.37
C LYS A 154 6.88 3.81 5.28
N ALA A 155 7.56 3.79 6.43
CA ALA A 155 9.02 3.80 6.47
C ALA A 155 9.62 2.51 5.88
N GLU A 156 8.83 1.43 5.81
CA GLU A 156 9.28 0.06 5.50
C GLU A 156 10.45 -0.35 6.41
N ARG A 157 10.49 0.19 7.63
CA ARG A 157 11.55 -0.07 8.61
C ARG A 157 10.96 -0.84 9.79
N THR A 158 11.46 -2.05 9.98
CA THR A 158 11.23 -2.89 11.17
C THR A 158 12.04 -2.43 12.38
N TRP A 159 13.04 -1.57 12.16
CA TRP A 159 14.07 -1.25 13.15
C TRP A 159 13.68 -0.04 14.00
N ARG A 160 13.22 -0.32 15.22
CA ARG A 160 13.04 0.65 16.31
C ARG A 160 14.24 0.73 17.26
N GLU A 161 15.30 -0.02 17.03
CA GLU A 161 16.44 -0.06 17.95
C GLU A 161 17.71 0.42 17.24
N HIS A 162 18.55 1.13 17.98
CA HIS A 162 19.65 2.03 17.58
C HIS A 162 19.20 3.48 17.43
N GLY A 163 19.19 4.19 18.57
CA GLY A 163 18.88 5.61 18.72
C GLY A 163 19.82 6.54 17.96
N GLU A 164 19.84 6.42 16.63
CA GLU A 164 20.57 7.30 15.74
C GLU A 164 19.81 8.62 15.64
N THR A 165 20.17 9.52 16.55
CA THR A 165 19.80 10.95 16.53
C THR A 165 20.74 11.77 15.64
N ASP A 166 21.74 11.14 15.01
CA ASP A 166 22.66 11.84 14.12
C ASP A 166 21.97 12.25 12.81
N ALA A 167 21.68 13.54 12.69
CA ALA A 167 21.14 14.15 11.49
C ALA A 167 22.04 13.90 10.26
N GLY A 168 23.36 13.74 10.46
CA GLY A 168 24.29 13.37 9.40
C GLY A 168 24.01 11.99 8.82
N TYR A 169 23.85 10.98 9.68
CA TYR A 169 23.46 9.63 9.29
C TYR A 169 22.09 9.59 8.59
N LEU A 170 21.07 10.26 9.15
CA LEU A 170 19.74 10.30 8.54
C LEU A 170 19.76 10.95 7.14
N LYS A 171 20.51 12.04 6.98
CA LYS A 171 20.73 12.69 5.68
C LYS A 171 21.43 11.76 4.70
N LYS A 172 22.55 11.14 5.09
CA LYS A 172 23.29 10.18 4.26
C LYS A 172 22.40 9.00 3.83
N SER A 173 21.62 8.46 4.76
CA SER A 173 20.65 7.39 4.49
C SER A 173 19.57 7.82 3.50
N ALA A 174 19.02 9.03 3.66
CA ALA A 174 18.02 9.57 2.74
C ALA A 174 18.62 9.82 1.33
N THR A 175 19.81 10.41 1.25
CA THR A 175 20.53 10.65 -0.01
C THR A 175 20.88 9.34 -0.71
N ALA A 176 21.40 8.35 0.02
CA ALA A 176 21.69 7.02 -0.52
C ALA A 176 20.42 6.36 -1.08
N ARG A 177 19.30 6.45 -0.36
CA ARG A 177 18.01 5.92 -0.83
C ARG A 177 17.47 6.67 -2.05
N GLN A 178 17.64 7.98 -2.10
CA GLN A 178 17.26 8.79 -3.27
C GLN A 178 18.07 8.38 -4.50
N ALA A 179 19.39 8.24 -4.35
CA ALA A 179 20.27 7.78 -5.42
C ALA A 179 19.89 6.36 -5.90
N GLN A 180 19.63 5.42 -4.98
CA GLN A 180 19.20 4.06 -5.31
C GLN A 180 17.83 4.01 -6.03
N ARG A 181 16.94 4.98 -5.77
CA ARG A 181 15.60 5.04 -6.36
C ARG A 181 15.51 5.92 -7.61
N SER A 182 16.61 6.59 -7.96
CA SER A 182 16.71 7.39 -9.17
C SER A 182 17.43 6.61 -10.25
N ILE A 183 16.89 6.62 -11.47
CA ILE A 183 17.61 6.18 -12.66
C ILE A 183 18.10 7.47 -13.33
N PRO A 184 19.38 7.86 -13.15
CA PRO A 184 19.88 9.13 -13.66
C PRO A 184 20.05 9.13 -15.18
N MET A 185 20.30 7.95 -15.75
CA MET A 185 20.62 7.79 -17.16
C MET A 185 20.30 6.39 -17.64
N LEU A 186 19.83 6.26 -18.88
CA LEU A 186 19.72 4.99 -19.60
C LEU A 186 20.38 5.11 -20.97
N TRP A 187 20.86 4.00 -21.50
CA TRP A 187 21.31 3.91 -22.89
C TRP A 187 20.13 3.50 -23.77
N ASN A 188 19.92 4.21 -24.88
CA ASN A 188 18.86 3.92 -25.83
C ASN A 188 19.40 3.07 -27.00
N PRO A 189 19.00 1.80 -27.14
CA PRO A 189 19.49 0.91 -28.19
C PRO A 189 19.10 1.36 -29.61
N ARG A 190 18.00 2.10 -29.77
CA ARG A 190 17.52 2.57 -31.08
C ARG A 190 18.33 3.74 -31.62
N THR A 191 18.75 4.65 -30.75
CA THR A 191 19.48 5.86 -31.14
C THR A 191 20.97 5.80 -30.85
N GLY A 192 21.42 4.83 -30.04
CA GLY A 192 22.81 4.67 -29.60
C GLY A 192 23.24 5.67 -28.53
N ASN A 193 22.37 6.59 -28.12
CA ASN A 193 22.69 7.70 -27.22
C ASN A 193 22.24 7.43 -25.78
N HIS A 194 22.87 8.12 -24.83
CA HIS A 194 22.42 8.15 -23.45
C HIS A 194 21.31 9.19 -23.25
N CYS A 195 20.29 8.82 -22.49
CA CYS A 195 19.13 9.65 -22.16
C CYS A 195 19.11 9.91 -20.64
N SER A 196 18.84 11.17 -20.24
CA SER A 196 18.72 11.58 -18.83
C SER A 196 17.44 12.36 -18.54
N ASN A 197 16.73 12.83 -19.57
CA ASN A 197 15.39 13.42 -19.41
C ASN A 197 14.37 12.32 -19.08
N ARG A 198 13.49 12.58 -18.11
CA ARG A 198 12.38 11.71 -17.70
C ARG A 198 11.55 11.17 -18.87
N GLU A 199 11.20 11.98 -19.86
CA GLU A 199 10.38 11.54 -21.00
C GLU A 199 11.13 10.47 -21.81
N GLN A 200 12.38 10.75 -22.16
CA GLN A 200 13.23 9.81 -22.88
C GLN A 200 13.53 8.54 -22.07
N LEU A 201 13.72 8.67 -20.75
CA LEU A 201 13.89 7.53 -19.85
C LEU A 201 12.64 6.64 -19.86
N LEU A 202 11.44 7.22 -19.84
CA LEU A 202 10.18 6.47 -19.89
C LEU A 202 10.01 5.76 -21.24
N ASP A 203 10.34 6.41 -22.35
CA ASP A 203 10.27 5.80 -23.69
C ASP A 203 11.20 4.59 -23.79
N VAL A 204 12.45 4.71 -23.34
CA VAL A 204 13.42 3.60 -23.36
C VAL A 204 12.94 2.43 -22.51
N VAL A 205 12.42 2.70 -21.31
CA VAL A 205 11.89 1.67 -20.41
C VAL A 205 10.66 0.99 -21.02
N HIS A 206 9.75 1.76 -21.61
CA HIS A 206 8.56 1.24 -22.27
C HIS A 206 8.93 0.32 -23.42
N ASP A 207 9.78 0.80 -24.35
CA ASP A 207 10.21 0.02 -25.51
C ASP A 207 10.92 -1.28 -25.09
N PHE A 208 11.78 -1.20 -24.07
CA PHE A 208 12.48 -2.38 -23.56
C PHE A 208 11.51 -3.44 -23.01
N TYR A 209 10.61 -3.07 -22.10
CA TYR A 209 9.71 -4.05 -21.48
C TYR A 209 8.61 -4.50 -22.45
N ALA A 210 8.15 -3.65 -23.36
CA ALA A 210 7.22 -4.05 -24.42
C ALA A 210 7.84 -5.14 -25.31
N ASN A 211 9.12 -5.01 -25.66
CA ASN A 211 9.85 -6.04 -26.40
C ASN A 211 10.11 -7.29 -25.56
N LEU A 212 10.57 -7.13 -24.31
CA LEU A 212 10.89 -8.26 -23.42
C LEU A 212 9.67 -9.16 -23.15
N PHE A 213 8.49 -8.56 -23.02
CA PHE A 213 7.23 -9.29 -22.81
C PHE A 213 6.44 -9.53 -24.11
N SER A 214 7.03 -9.24 -25.27
CA SER A 214 6.42 -9.60 -26.55
C SER A 214 6.51 -11.11 -26.78
N THR A 215 5.52 -11.67 -27.47
CA THR A 215 5.51 -13.08 -27.83
C THR A 215 6.57 -13.36 -28.88
N GLU A 216 7.60 -14.12 -28.53
CA GLU A 216 8.54 -14.68 -29.49
C GLU A 216 8.04 -16.03 -30.01
N PRO A 217 8.13 -16.30 -31.32
CA PRO A 217 7.72 -17.58 -31.89
C PRO A 217 8.63 -18.70 -31.37
N ILE A 218 8.03 -19.70 -30.72
CA ILE A 218 8.74 -20.87 -30.23
C ILE A 218 8.88 -21.88 -31.38
N CYS A 219 10.10 -22.35 -31.63
CA CYS A 219 10.33 -23.47 -32.55
C CYS A 219 9.91 -24.78 -31.88
N SER A 220 8.78 -25.35 -32.29
CA SER A 220 8.26 -26.63 -31.75
C SER A 220 9.30 -27.74 -31.79
N ASN A 221 10.01 -27.90 -32.92
CA ASN A 221 11.05 -28.93 -33.06
C ASN A 221 12.19 -28.77 -32.04
N SER A 222 12.58 -27.53 -31.71
CA SER A 222 13.62 -27.28 -30.70
C SER A 222 13.12 -27.59 -29.30
N LEU A 223 11.85 -27.27 -29.01
CA LEU A 223 11.20 -27.58 -27.73
C LEU A 223 11.04 -29.09 -27.55
N ASP A 224 10.53 -29.79 -28.57
CA ASP A 224 10.38 -31.26 -28.57
C ASP A 224 11.74 -31.94 -28.40
N ARG A 225 12.78 -31.46 -29.09
CA ARG A 225 14.14 -31.97 -28.92
C ARG A 225 14.66 -31.75 -27.50
N MET A 226 14.44 -30.57 -26.92
CA MET A 226 14.83 -30.29 -25.53
C MET A 226 14.08 -31.20 -24.54
N MET A 227 12.77 -31.38 -24.72
CA MET A 227 11.94 -32.26 -23.88
C MET A 227 12.30 -33.74 -24.06
N SER A 228 12.77 -34.16 -25.24
CA SER A 228 13.18 -35.54 -25.51
C SER A 228 14.34 -36.02 -24.63
N HIS A 229 15.16 -35.09 -24.11
CA HIS A 229 16.26 -35.38 -23.20
C HIS A 229 15.82 -35.59 -21.74
N ILE A 230 14.55 -35.34 -21.41
CA ILE A 230 14.02 -35.55 -20.05
C ILE A 230 13.77 -37.06 -19.85
N PRO A 231 14.50 -37.72 -18.93
CA PRO A 231 14.33 -39.14 -18.64
C PRO A 231 12.90 -39.47 -18.19
N SER A 232 12.42 -40.66 -18.53
CA SER A 232 11.04 -41.07 -18.23
C SER A 232 10.73 -41.13 -16.73
N ASP A 233 11.71 -41.47 -15.92
CA ASP A 233 11.65 -41.50 -14.45
C ASP A 233 11.60 -40.10 -13.81
N CYS A 234 11.90 -39.05 -14.58
CA CYS A 234 11.77 -37.65 -14.17
C CYS A 234 10.46 -37.01 -14.67
N ARG A 235 9.60 -37.76 -15.37
CA ARG A 235 8.28 -37.29 -15.82
C ARG A 235 7.25 -37.55 -14.73
N LEU A 236 6.30 -36.64 -14.60
CA LEU A 236 5.13 -36.86 -13.76
C LEU A 236 4.35 -38.05 -14.31
N ASP A 237 3.75 -38.83 -13.41
CA ASP A 237 2.79 -39.83 -13.82
C ASP A 237 1.46 -39.16 -14.23
N GLU A 238 0.55 -39.95 -14.80
CA GLU A 238 -0.74 -39.45 -15.27
C GLU A 238 -1.58 -38.90 -14.11
N ALA A 239 -1.51 -39.51 -12.93
CA ALA A 239 -2.25 -39.09 -11.76
C ALA A 239 -1.79 -37.71 -11.24
N ASP A 240 -0.48 -37.48 -11.16
CA ASP A 240 0.11 -36.21 -10.77
C ASP A 240 -0.14 -35.13 -11.83
N THR A 241 -0.09 -35.50 -13.12
CA THR A 241 -0.39 -34.58 -14.23
C THR A 241 -1.85 -34.13 -14.20
N ASP A 242 -2.77 -35.08 -14.04
CA ASP A 242 -4.20 -34.78 -13.90
C ASP A 242 -4.44 -33.90 -12.67
N PHE A 243 -3.84 -34.24 -11.53
CA PHE A 243 -3.98 -33.45 -10.30
C PHE A 243 -3.48 -32.00 -10.47
N LEU A 244 -2.34 -31.78 -11.12
CA LEU A 244 -1.76 -30.44 -11.33
C LEU A 244 -2.48 -29.61 -12.39
N THR A 245 -3.34 -30.23 -13.20
CA THR A 245 -4.13 -29.56 -14.25
C THR A 245 -5.61 -29.39 -13.86
N LEU A 246 -5.99 -29.84 -12.66
CA LEU A 246 -7.32 -29.58 -12.12
C LEU A 246 -7.57 -28.07 -11.99
N PRO A 247 -8.79 -27.59 -12.31
CA PRO A 247 -9.15 -26.21 -12.07
C PRO A 247 -9.10 -25.91 -10.58
N PHE A 248 -8.64 -24.71 -10.23
CA PHE A 248 -8.63 -24.23 -8.87
C PHE A 248 -10.05 -24.20 -8.30
N ASP A 249 -10.18 -24.54 -7.03
CA ASP A 249 -11.43 -24.36 -6.28
C ASP A 249 -11.42 -23.12 -5.37
N LEU A 250 -12.60 -22.73 -4.88
CA LEU A 250 -12.74 -21.56 -4.00
C LEU A 250 -12.07 -21.74 -2.63
N GLN A 251 -11.98 -22.97 -2.13
CA GLN A 251 -11.37 -23.27 -0.85
C GLN A 251 -9.86 -23.09 -0.93
N GLU A 252 -9.23 -23.54 -2.03
CA GLU A 252 -7.83 -23.32 -2.36
C GLU A 252 -7.53 -21.83 -2.46
N ILE A 253 -8.27 -21.09 -3.28
CA ILE A 253 -8.09 -19.63 -3.44
C ILE A 253 -8.20 -18.91 -2.09
N SER A 254 -9.22 -19.26 -1.29
CA SER A 254 -9.45 -18.67 0.03
C SER A 254 -8.32 -19.02 1.02
N ALA A 255 -7.86 -20.27 1.03
CA ALA A 255 -6.76 -20.72 1.88
C ALA A 255 -5.45 -20.01 1.52
N HIS A 256 -5.14 -19.85 0.24
CA HIS A 256 -3.97 -19.12 -0.23
C HIS A 256 -3.99 -17.65 0.18
N SER A 257 -5.14 -16.98 0.01
CA SER A 257 -5.27 -15.58 0.43
C SER A 257 -5.12 -15.37 1.94
N SER A 258 -5.48 -16.39 2.74
CA SER A 258 -5.37 -16.36 4.20
C SER A 258 -3.95 -16.63 4.71
N ARG A 259 -3.13 -17.34 3.93
CA ARG A 259 -1.69 -17.58 4.20
C ARG A 259 -0.83 -16.35 3.94
N ALA A 260 -1.32 -15.42 3.11
CA ALA A 260 -0.56 -14.23 2.75
C ALA A 260 -0.24 -13.36 3.99
N PRO A 261 0.97 -12.78 4.08
CA PRO A 261 1.33 -11.89 5.17
C PRO A 261 0.36 -10.70 5.28
N LYS A 262 -0.04 -10.37 6.51
CA LYS A 262 -0.95 -9.23 6.79
C LYS A 262 -0.37 -7.86 6.37
N SER A 263 0.94 -7.81 6.10
CA SER A 263 1.70 -6.61 5.71
C SER A 263 2.61 -6.89 4.50
N SER A 264 2.07 -7.45 3.42
CA SER A 264 2.79 -7.59 2.15
C SER A 264 2.81 -6.28 1.35
N SER A 265 3.84 -6.12 0.51
CA SER A 265 3.85 -5.06 -0.51
C SER A 265 2.74 -5.32 -1.53
N PRO A 266 1.87 -4.35 -1.82
CA PRO A 266 0.83 -4.52 -2.82
C PRO A 266 1.40 -4.42 -4.24
N GLY A 267 0.66 -4.98 -5.20
CA GLY A 267 0.94 -4.80 -6.62
C GLY A 267 0.64 -3.38 -7.13
N PRO A 268 0.63 -3.16 -8.45
CA PRO A 268 0.38 -1.85 -9.06
C PRO A 268 -1.02 -1.27 -8.76
N ASP A 269 -1.97 -2.14 -8.43
CA ASP A 269 -3.31 -1.73 -7.98
C ASP A 269 -3.26 -1.02 -6.60
N GLY A 270 -2.24 -1.28 -5.78
CA GLY A 270 -2.10 -0.77 -4.42
C GLY A 270 -2.91 -1.53 -3.38
N LEU A 271 -3.48 -2.69 -3.71
CA LEU A 271 -4.26 -3.55 -2.82
C LEU A 271 -3.39 -4.71 -2.32
N SER A 272 -3.24 -4.83 -1.01
CA SER A 272 -2.59 -6.01 -0.41
C SER A 272 -3.59 -7.15 -0.21
N TYR A 273 -3.07 -8.35 0.05
CA TYR A 273 -3.89 -9.56 0.20
C TYR A 273 -4.98 -9.45 1.26
N VAL A 274 -4.80 -8.63 2.31
CA VAL A 274 -5.86 -8.42 3.32
C VAL A 274 -7.14 -7.80 2.75
N PHE A 275 -7.05 -7.03 1.65
CA PHE A 275 -8.22 -6.49 0.96
C PHE A 275 -8.80 -7.51 -0.02
N LEU A 276 -7.96 -8.23 -0.77
CA LEU A 276 -8.39 -9.29 -1.67
C LEU A 276 -9.13 -10.39 -0.91
N ASN A 277 -8.62 -10.75 0.27
CA ASN A 277 -9.24 -11.71 1.17
C ASN A 277 -10.69 -11.31 1.55
N LEU A 278 -10.98 -10.01 1.74
CA LEU A 278 -12.35 -9.55 2.00
C LEU A 278 -13.27 -9.72 0.79
N ILE A 279 -12.73 -9.62 -0.42
CA ILE A 279 -13.50 -9.79 -1.67
C ILE A 279 -13.76 -11.28 -1.91
N PHE A 280 -12.74 -12.13 -1.72
CA PHE A 280 -12.85 -13.59 -1.90
C PHE A 280 -13.87 -14.21 -0.93
N HIS A 281 -13.95 -13.70 0.30
CA HIS A 281 -14.96 -14.16 1.28
C HIS A 281 -16.36 -13.55 1.04
N HIS A 282 -16.53 -12.68 0.05
CA HIS A 282 -17.84 -12.10 -0.27
C HIS A 282 -18.61 -13.05 -1.21
N LYS A 283 -19.61 -13.76 -0.69
CA LYS A 283 -20.38 -14.81 -1.39
C LYS A 283 -20.77 -14.52 -2.84
N LYS A 284 -21.20 -13.28 -3.16
CA LYS A 284 -21.58 -12.91 -4.55
C LYS A 284 -20.43 -12.98 -5.55
N TYR A 285 -19.19 -12.81 -5.11
CA TYR A 285 -18.01 -12.74 -5.98
C TYR A 285 -17.36 -14.11 -6.21
N SER A 286 -17.86 -15.17 -5.60
CA SER A 286 -17.33 -16.54 -5.70
C SER A 286 -17.14 -16.96 -7.17
N ASP A 287 -18.18 -16.91 -7.99
CA ASP A 287 -18.09 -17.35 -9.39
C ASP A 287 -17.12 -16.49 -10.21
N LEU A 288 -17.14 -15.17 -10.00
CA LEU A 288 -16.21 -14.27 -10.69
C LEU A 288 -14.75 -14.58 -10.32
N VAL A 289 -14.47 -14.77 -9.04
CA VAL A 289 -13.11 -15.07 -8.55
C VAL A 289 -12.64 -16.42 -9.11
N LEU A 290 -13.51 -17.44 -9.09
CA LEU A 290 -13.18 -18.76 -9.62
C LEU A 290 -12.82 -18.69 -11.11
N ASN A 291 -13.66 -18.00 -11.90
CA ASN A 291 -13.42 -17.84 -13.33
C ASN A 291 -12.15 -17.04 -13.60
N VAL A 292 -11.85 -15.99 -12.83
CA VAL A 292 -10.60 -15.22 -13.00
C VAL A 292 -9.36 -16.07 -12.82
N TYR A 293 -9.36 -16.99 -11.84
CA TYR A 293 -8.20 -17.85 -11.58
C TYR A 293 -8.07 -18.96 -12.62
N ASN A 294 -9.19 -19.53 -13.08
CA ASN A 294 -9.19 -20.62 -14.06
C ASN A 294 -9.09 -20.14 -15.52
N ASP A 295 -9.41 -18.87 -15.81
CA ASP A 295 -9.22 -18.25 -17.13
C ASP A 295 -7.76 -17.82 -17.38
N CYS A 296 -6.89 -17.84 -16.35
CA CYS A 296 -5.48 -17.46 -16.50
C CYS A 296 -4.64 -18.51 -17.25
N ASP A 297 -5.18 -19.71 -17.50
CA ASP A 297 -4.51 -20.79 -18.21
C ASP A 297 -4.99 -20.89 -19.67
N ILE A 298 -4.75 -19.84 -20.49
CA ILE A 298 -4.64 -19.93 -21.96
C ILE A 298 -3.63 -18.89 -22.47
#